data_AF-A0A1H8BXM5-F1
#
_entry.id   AF-A0A1H8BXM5-F1
#
_cell.length_a   1.000
_cell.length_b   1.000
_cell.length_c   1.000
_cell.angle_alpha   90.00
_cell.angle_beta   90.00
_cell.angle_gamma   90.00
#
_symmetry.space_group_name_H-M   'P 1'
#
loop_
_entity.id
_entity.type
_entity.pdbx_description
1 polymer ?
#
loop_
_entity_poly.entity_id
_entity_poly.type
_entity_poly.pdbx_seq_one_letter_code
_entity_poly.pdbx_strand_id
1 'polypeptide(L)' 'MQCPIDGTALVIAERAGVEIDYCPQCRGVWLDRGELDKIIDRSASEAVAPPRSDDRGYSGGKPRKKRGGFLEDLFDF' A
#
# COMPACT_ATOMS: atom_id res chain seq x y z
N MET A 1 -6.81 20.66 2.52
CA MET A 1 -7.59 20.30 3.74
C MET A 1 -6.63 20.26 4.92
N GLN A 2 -7.06 20.50 6.17
CA GLN A 2 -6.16 20.49 7.34
C GLN A 2 -6.13 19.10 7.98
N CYS A 3 -4.95 18.65 8.41
CA CYS A 3 -4.80 17.43 9.19
C CYS A 3 -5.48 17.60 10.56
N PRO A 4 -6.36 16.69 11.00
CA PRO A 4 -7.01 16.82 12.30
C PRO A 4 -6.12 16.41 13.48
N ILE A 5 -4.92 15.88 13.23
CA ILE A 5 -3.95 15.52 14.27
C ILE A 5 -3.09 16.73 14.63
N ASP A 6 -2.55 17.44 13.64
CA ASP A 6 -1.55 18.49 13.84
C ASP A 6 -1.89 19.85 13.19
N GLY A 7 -3.02 19.93 12.46
CA GLY A 7 -3.49 21.16 11.79
C GLY A 7 -2.73 21.51 10.50
N THR A 8 -1.74 20.73 10.09
CA THR A 8 -0.93 20.99 8.90
C THR A 8 -1.78 20.87 7.64
N ALA A 9 -1.48 21.67 6.61
CA ALA A 9 -2.09 21.48 5.30
C ALA A 9 -1.69 20.11 4.71
N LEU A 10 -2.69 19.30 4.38
CA LEU A 10 -2.50 18.04 3.66
C LEU A 10 -1.99 18.32 2.26
N VAL A 11 -1.07 17.47 1.80
CA VAL A 11 -0.46 17.50 0.48
C VAL A 11 -1.05 16.36 -0.35
N ILE A 12 -1.47 16.68 -1.56
CA ILE A 12 -2.00 15.70 -2.52
C ILE A 12 -0.83 15.00 -3.21
N ALA A 13 -0.85 13.68 -3.26
CA ALA A 13 0.09 12.86 -4.01
C ALA A 13 -0.66 11.82 -4.85
N GLU A 14 -0.29 11.68 -6.12
CA GLU A 14 -0.82 10.62 -6.98
C GLU A 14 0.17 9.46 -7.02
N ARG A 15 -0.26 8.26 -6.59
CA ARG A 15 0.58 7.05 -6.57
C ARG A 15 -0.21 5.85 -7.06
N ALA A 16 0.39 5.06 -7.96
CA ALA A 16 -0.26 3.91 -8.58
C ALA A 16 -1.64 4.21 -9.24
N GLY A 17 -1.86 5.47 -9.65
CA GLY A 17 -3.13 5.94 -10.22
C GLY A 17 -4.22 6.24 -9.19
N VAL A 18 -3.86 6.40 -7.91
CA VAL A 18 -4.75 6.83 -6.84
C VAL A 18 -4.26 8.16 -6.27
N GLU A 19 -5.20 9.10 -6.12
CA GLU A 19 -4.98 10.36 -5.42
C GLU A 19 -5.04 10.11 -3.91
N ILE A 20 -4.04 10.61 -3.18
CA ILE A 20 -3.87 10.37 -1.75
C ILE A 20 -3.50 11.69 -1.07
N ASP A 21 -4.24 12.07 -0.03
CA ASP A 21 -3.88 13.18 0.84
C ASP A 21 -3.00 12.71 1.99
N TYR A 22 -1.81 13.29 2.15
CA TYR A 22 -0.93 12.97 3.27
C TYR A 22 -0.49 14.20 4.05
N CYS A 23 -0.24 14.03 5.34
CA CYS A 23 0.36 15.06 6.18
C CYS A 23 1.88 14.88 6.24
N PRO A 24 2.70 15.88 5.87
CA PRO A 24 4.16 15.79 5.93
C PRO A 24 4.72 15.86 7.36
N GLN A 25 3.90 16.13 8.37
CA GLN A 25 4.34 16.25 9.77
C GLN A 25 4.09 14.95 10.54
N CYS A 26 2.82 14.54 10.69
CA CYS A 26 2.48 13.29 11.37
C CYS A 26 2.56 12.03 10.50
N ARG A 27 2.77 12.16 9.19
CA ARG A 27 2.72 11.06 8.21
C ARG A 27 1.35 10.35 8.13
N GLY A 28 0.29 11.02 8.59
CA GLY A 28 -1.07 10.52 8.46
C GLY A 28 -1.55 10.60 7.02
N VAL A 29 -2.26 9.56 6.56
CA VAL A 29 -2.85 9.48 5.22
C VAL A 29 -4.37 9.55 5.33
N TRP A 30 -4.98 10.38 4.49
CA TRP A 30 -6.42 10.63 4.40
C TRP A 30 -6.91 10.19 3.02
N LEU A 31 -7.95 9.34 3.01
CA LEU A 31 -8.51 8.75 1.81
C LEU A 31 -10.03 8.92 1.82
N ASP A 32 -10.59 9.26 0.67
CA ASP A 32 -12.04 9.28 0.47
C ASP A 32 -12.60 7.89 0.20
N ARG A 33 -13.93 7.73 0.39
CA ARG A 33 -14.65 6.45 0.25
C ARG A 33 -14.54 5.80 -1.14
N GLY A 34 -14.12 6.52 -2.18
CA GLY A 34 -13.86 5.98 -3.52
C GLY A 34 -12.38 5.75 -3.85
N GLU A 35 -11.45 6.30 -3.05
CA GLU A 35 -10.01 6.12 -3.25
C GLU A 35 -9.55 4.81 -2.60
N LEU A 36 -10.06 4.51 -1.41
CA LEU A 36 -9.76 3.27 -0.70
C LEU A 36 -10.15 2.03 -1.54
N ASP A 37 -11.31 2.05 -2.19
CA ASP A 37 -11.77 0.96 -3.05
C ASP A 37 -10.81 0.72 -4.23
N LYS A 38 -10.28 1.80 -4.84
CA LYS A 38 -9.27 1.70 -5.92
C LYS A 38 -7.97 1.10 -5.42
N ILE A 39 -7.53 1.46 -4.21
CA ILE A 39 -6.33 0.91 -3.59
C ILE A 39 -6.50 -0.59 -3.32
N ILE A 40 -7.66 -0.99 -2.80
CA ILE A 40 -7.97 -2.41 -2.52
C ILE A 40 -7.93 -3.23 -3.81
N ASP A 41 -8.60 -2.79 -4.87
CA ASP A 41 -8.64 -3.49 -6.15
C ASP A 41 -7.24 -3.62 -6.80
N ARG A 42 -6.43 -2.57 -6.72
CA ARG A 42 -5.04 -2.57 -7.19
C ARG A 42 -4.14 -3.49 -6.36
N SER A 43 -4.27 -3.44 -5.04
CA SER A 43 -3.49 -4.30 -4.14
C SER A 43 -3.80 -5.78 -4.33
N ALA A 44 -5.05 -6.12 -4.64
CA ALA A 44 -5.46 -7.48 -4.93
C ALA A 44 -4.92 -7.98 -6.27
N SER A 45 -4.83 -7.10 -7.28
CA SER A 45 -4.30 -7.45 -8.60
C SER A 45 -2.77 -7.59 -8.63
N GLU A 46 -2.01 -6.78 -7.87
CA GLU A 46 -0.55 -6.95 -7.73
C GLU A 46 -0.15 -8.16 -6.89
N ALA A 47 -1.04 -8.67 -6.01
CA ALA A 47 -0.81 -9.91 -5.26
C ALA A 47 -0.83 -11.19 -6.13
N VAL A 48 -1.20 -11.09 -7.41
CA VAL A 48 -1.25 -12.22 -8.36
C VAL A 48 0.02 -12.26 -9.22
N ALA A 49 1.19 -12.32 -8.59
CA ALA A 49 2.37 -12.84 -9.26
C ALA A 49 2.20 -14.37 -9.38
N PRO A 50 2.25 -14.98 -10.59
CA PRO A 50 2.11 -16.42 -10.71
C PRO A 50 3.23 -17.11 -9.92
N PRO A 51 2.95 -18.23 -9.22
CA PRO A 51 4.00 -18.99 -8.58
C PRO A 51 4.99 -19.40 -9.66
N ARG A 52 6.23 -18.89 -9.56
CA ARG A 52 7.35 -19.39 -10.36
C ARG A 52 7.44 -20.89 -10.07
N SER A 53 7.14 -21.70 -11.08
CA SER A 53 7.24 -23.15 -11.03
C SER A 53 8.71 -23.54 -10.94
N ASP A 54 9.24 -23.62 -9.72
CA ASP A 54 10.53 -24.25 -9.45
C ASP A 54 10.29 -25.76 -9.29
N ASP A 55 10.48 -26.46 -10.40
CA ASP A 55 10.68 -27.90 -10.45
C ASP A 55 12.00 -28.22 -9.73
N ARG A 56 11.94 -28.74 -8.48
CA ARG A 56 12.87 -29.70 -7.83
C ARG A 56 12.76 -29.72 -6.29
N GLY A 57 12.51 -30.92 -5.74
CA GLY A 57 13.24 -31.46 -4.57
C GLY A 57 12.81 -31.08 -3.14
N TYR A 58 12.22 -32.05 -2.45
CA TYR A 58 12.27 -32.43 -1.02
C TYR A 58 12.83 -31.48 0.07
N SER A 59 12.05 -31.39 1.17
CA SER A 59 12.41 -31.00 2.56
C SER A 59 12.66 -29.53 2.88
N GLY A 60 12.11 -29.11 4.02
CA GLY A 60 12.48 -27.86 4.71
C GLY A 60 11.34 -26.86 4.80
N GLY A 61 10.82 -26.67 6.01
CA GLY A 61 9.82 -25.64 6.31
C GLY A 61 10.26 -24.25 5.86
N LYS A 62 9.31 -23.45 5.38
CA LYS A 62 9.56 -22.04 5.03
C LYS A 62 8.62 -21.14 5.83
N PRO A 63 9.17 -20.12 6.53
CA PRO A 63 8.37 -19.18 7.29
C PRO A 63 7.49 -18.40 6.33
N ARG A 64 6.24 -18.17 6.72
CA ARG A 64 5.29 -17.34 5.98
C ARG A 64 5.89 -15.93 5.91
N LYS A 65 6.52 -15.57 4.78
CA LYS A 65 7.01 -14.21 4.55
C LYS A 65 5.81 -13.28 4.69
N LYS A 66 5.86 -12.42 5.72
CA LYS A 66 4.87 -11.38 5.96
C LYS A 66 4.76 -10.56 4.69
N ARG A 67 3.53 -10.46 4.19
CA ARG A 67 3.16 -9.66 3.02
C ARG A 67 3.31 -8.18 3.39
N GLY A 68 4.51 -7.64 3.25
CA GLY A 68 4.77 -6.21 3.15
C GLY A 68 5.35 -5.98 1.76
N GLY A 69 4.84 -5.00 1.00
CA GLY A 69 5.43 -4.68 -0.31
C GLY A 69 4.46 -4.21 -1.38
N PHE A 70 3.25 -3.78 -1.03
CA PHE A 70 2.46 -2.95 -1.95
C PHE A 70 1.87 -1.76 -1.21
N LEU A 71 1.12 -2.02 -0.14
CA LEU A 71 0.60 -0.96 0.72
C LEU A 71 1.72 -0.20 1.44
N GLU A 72 2.82 -0.88 1.76
CA GLU A 72 3.96 -0.25 2.43
C GLU A 72 4.65 0.73 1.48
N ASP A 73 4.95 0.35 0.25
CA ASP A 73 5.51 1.27 -0.78
C ASP A 73 4.51 2.37 -1.20
N LEU A 74 3.21 2.07 -1.19
CA LEU A 74 2.17 3.05 -1.51
C LEU A 74 2.03 4.12 -0.42
N PHE A 75 2.22 3.74 0.84
CA PHE A 75 2.14 4.63 2.01
C PHE A 75 3.51 5.01 2.58
N ASP A 76 4.61 4.74 1.88
CA ASP A 76 5.95 5.21 2.23
C ASP A 76 6.07 6.68 1.82
N PHE A 77 5.89 7.57 2.81
CA PHE A 77 5.86 9.04 2.67
C PHE A 77 6.98 9.71 3.47
#